data_AF-A0A5N8ZIF5-F1
#
_entry.id   AF-A0A5N8ZIF5-F1
#
_cell.length_a   1.000
_cell.length_b   1.000
_cell.length_c   1.000
_cell.angle_alpha   90.00
_cell.angle_beta   90.00
_cell.angle_gamma   90.00
#
_symmetry.space_group_name_H-M   'P 1'
#
loop_
_entity.id
_entity.type
_entity.pdbx_description
1 polymer ?
#
loop_
_entity_poly.entity_id
_entity_poly.type
_entity_poly.pdbx_seq_one_letter_code
_entity_poly.pdbx_strand_id
1 'polypeptide(L)'
;MKISQISEYSLPSDGGLPPLQAMIYEELIRRPDEVFEYQGDELIKTFPRLKRSALNWSLWLLAKTGHVSKMRVRVNGRLTTVYGAHEAIAALKLKMGIPDQNEMNQNRTAFGA
;
A
#
# COMPACT_ATOMS: atom_id res chain seq x y z
N MET A 1 13.27 -26.91 -15.15
CA MET A 1 12.75 -25.65 -15.72
C MET A 1 13.71 -24.52 -15.36
N LYS A 2 14.21 -23.76 -16.34
CA LYS A 2 15.14 -22.65 -16.12
C LYS A 2 14.36 -21.35 -16.33
N ILE A 3 14.14 -20.59 -15.26
CA ILE A 3 13.53 -19.25 -15.34
C ILE A 3 14.59 -18.35 -15.97
N SER A 4 14.44 -18.11 -17.27
CA SER A 4 15.34 -17.26 -18.04
C SER A 4 14.69 -15.89 -18.05
N GLN A 5 15.32 -14.91 -17.40
CA GLN A 5 14.88 -13.52 -17.28
C GLN A 5 13.68 -13.30 -16.36
N ILE A 6 13.98 -12.94 -15.11
CA ILE A 6 13.13 -12.01 -14.38
C ILE A 6 13.40 -10.68 -15.10
N SER A 7 12.45 -10.23 -15.93
CA SER A 7 12.54 -8.93 -16.60
C SER A 7 13.03 -7.90 -15.59
N GLU A 8 14.20 -7.33 -15.85
CA GLU A 8 14.60 -6.11 -15.17
C GLU A 8 13.48 -5.10 -15.44
N TYR A 9 12.93 -4.57 -14.35
CA TYR A 9 11.82 -3.62 -14.40
C TYR A 9 12.28 -2.39 -15.17
N SER A 10 11.98 -2.32 -16.46
CA SER A 10 11.97 -1.07 -17.20
C SER A 10 10.76 -0.28 -16.70
N LEU A 11 10.98 0.51 -15.65
CA LEU A 11 10.18 1.71 -15.44
C LEU A 11 10.12 2.45 -16.79
N PRO A 12 8.97 3.00 -17.20
CA PRO A 12 8.90 3.93 -18.32
C PRO A 12 10.06 4.93 -18.20
N SER A 13 10.71 5.23 -19.32
CA SER A 13 11.91 6.08 -19.41
C SER A 13 11.73 7.47 -18.75
N ASP A 14 10.49 7.88 -18.52
CA ASP A 14 10.09 9.13 -17.85
C ASP A 14 9.73 8.99 -16.36
N GLY A 15 10.10 7.89 -15.69
CA GLY A 15 9.97 7.74 -14.23
C GLY A 15 8.54 7.53 -13.71
N GLY A 16 7.59 7.23 -14.59
CA GLY A 16 6.18 6.99 -14.24
C GLY A 16 5.89 5.58 -13.70
N LEU A 17 4.75 5.43 -13.01
CA LEU A 17 4.21 4.11 -12.67
C LEU A 17 3.81 3.36 -13.96
N PRO A 18 3.99 2.03 -14.06
CA PRO A 18 3.43 1.29 -15.17
C PRO A 18 1.89 1.39 -15.17
N PRO A 19 1.21 1.27 -16.33
CA PRO A 19 -0.19 1.70 -16.49
C PRO A 19 -1.17 1.08 -15.49
N LEU A 20 -1.03 -0.22 -15.18
CA LEU A 20 -1.87 -0.89 -14.20
C LEU A 20 -1.69 -0.30 -12.80
N GLN A 21 -0.45 -0.07 -12.39
CA GLN A 21 -0.11 0.50 -11.09
C GLN A 21 -0.59 1.96 -11.01
N ALA A 22 -0.46 2.73 -12.10
CA ALA A 22 -1.00 4.08 -12.17
C ALA A 22 -2.52 4.09 -11.95
N MET A 23 -3.26 3.23 -12.65
CA MET A 23 -4.72 3.11 -12.45
C MET A 23 -5.10 2.73 -11.02
N ILE A 24 -4.38 1.80 -10.40
CA ILE A 24 -4.64 1.40 -9.00
C ILE A 24 -4.31 2.54 -8.05
N TYR A 25 -3.18 3.23 -8.27
CA TYR A 25 -2.78 4.38 -7.48
C TYR A 25 -3.84 5.49 -7.56
N GLU A 26 -4.28 5.88 -8.75
CA GLU A 26 -5.31 6.90 -8.95
C GLU A 26 -6.61 6.56 -8.21
N GLU A 27 -7.02 5.30 -8.21
CA GLU A 27 -8.23 4.88 -7.48
C GLU A 27 -8.06 4.97 -5.96
N LEU A 28 -6.87 4.65 -5.44
CA LEU A 28 -6.56 4.82 -4.01
C LEU A 28 -6.51 6.30 -3.61
N ILE A 29 -5.99 7.18 -4.47
CA ILE A 29 -5.95 8.62 -4.21
C ILE A 29 -7.32 9.27 -4.37
N ARG A 30 -8.19 8.73 -5.24
CA ARG A 30 -9.59 9.18 -5.37
C ARG A 30 -10.41 8.96 -4.09
N ARG A 31 -9.99 8.01 -3.24
CA ARG A 31 -10.65 7.66 -1.98
C ARG A 31 -9.68 7.82 -0.81
N PRO A 32 -9.28 9.07 -0.49
CA PRO A 32 -8.18 9.35 0.44
C PRO A 32 -8.52 9.00 1.90
N ASP A 33 -9.77 8.68 2.19
CA ASP A 33 -10.30 8.29 3.49
C ASP A 33 -10.58 6.77 3.63
N GLU A 34 -10.43 6.01 2.56
CA GLU A 34 -10.67 4.56 2.53
C GLU A 34 -9.36 3.74 2.62
N VAL A 35 -9.46 2.57 3.26
CA VAL A 35 -8.41 1.55 3.25
C VAL A 35 -8.98 0.23 2.75
N PHE A 36 -8.16 -0.51 2.02
CA PHE A 36 -8.57 -1.76 1.38
C PHE A 36 -7.78 -2.94 1.92
N GLU A 37 -8.48 -4.00 2.28
CA GLU A 37 -7.85 -5.23 2.75
C GLU A 37 -7.08 -5.95 1.64
N TYR A 38 -5.94 -6.51 2.02
CA TYR A 38 -5.22 -7.49 1.22
C TYR A 38 -6.11 -8.70 0.99
N GLN A 39 -6.27 -9.11 -0.28
CA GLN A 39 -7.23 -10.14 -0.71
C GLN A 39 -8.71 -9.76 -0.50
N GLY A 40 -9.03 -8.52 -0.13
CA GLY A 40 -10.40 -8.03 0.00
C GLY A 40 -11.11 -7.87 -1.35
N ASP A 41 -12.44 -7.87 -1.31
CA ASP A 41 -13.27 -7.80 -2.51
C ASP A 41 -13.62 -6.38 -2.95
N GLU A 42 -13.50 -5.39 -2.06
CA GLU A 42 -13.97 -4.04 -2.34
C GLU A 42 -13.17 -3.36 -3.45
N LEU A 43 -11.83 -3.41 -3.40
CA LEU A 43 -11.01 -2.76 -4.40
C LEU A 43 -11.03 -3.49 -5.75
N ILE A 44 -11.09 -4.84 -5.75
CA ILE A 44 -11.06 -5.63 -6.99
C ILE A 44 -12.35 -5.44 -7.82
N LYS A 45 -13.48 -5.13 -7.18
CA LYS A 45 -14.75 -4.83 -7.88
C LYS A 45 -14.64 -3.60 -8.78
N THR A 46 -13.77 -2.65 -8.45
CA THR A 46 -13.50 -1.46 -9.28
C THR A 46 -12.74 -1.81 -10.58
N PHE A 47 -12.09 -2.98 -10.62
CA PHE A 47 -11.29 -3.44 -11.76
C PHE A 47 -11.83 -4.78 -12.30
N PRO A 48 -12.98 -4.80 -12.99
CA PRO A 48 -13.69 -6.05 -13.33
C PRO A 48 -12.92 -7.03 -14.23
N ARG A 49 -11.86 -6.57 -14.91
CA ARG A 49 -10.99 -7.42 -15.75
C ARG A 49 -9.63 -7.75 -15.10
N LEU A 50 -9.38 -7.25 -13.89
CA LEU A 50 -8.11 -7.45 -13.19
C LEU A 50 -8.14 -8.74 -12.38
N LYS A 51 -7.05 -9.51 -12.44
CA LYS A 51 -6.87 -10.67 -11.57
C LYS A 51 -6.46 -10.21 -10.17
N ARG A 52 -7.01 -10.84 -9.13
CA ARG A 52 -6.68 -10.54 -7.72
C ARG A 52 -5.17 -10.61 -7.43
N SER A 53 -4.45 -11.58 -8.00
CA SER A 53 -3.00 -11.69 -7.85
C SER A 53 -2.26 -10.47 -8.40
N ALA A 54 -2.67 -9.95 -9.55
CA ALA A 54 -2.11 -8.75 -10.15
C ALA A 54 -2.41 -7.50 -9.32
N LEU A 55 -3.63 -7.38 -8.78
CA LEU A 55 -3.98 -6.31 -7.83
C LEU A 55 -3.08 -6.36 -6.60
N ASN A 56 -3.01 -7.51 -5.93
CA ASN A 56 -2.23 -7.69 -4.71
C ASN A 56 -0.73 -7.41 -4.91
N TRP A 57 -0.18 -7.86 -6.04
CA TRP A 57 1.21 -7.59 -6.38
C TRP A 57 1.45 -6.10 -6.66
N SER A 58 0.51 -5.44 -7.35
CA SER A 58 0.57 -4.00 -7.60
C SER A 58 0.48 -3.18 -6.31
N LEU A 59 -0.42 -3.54 -5.40
CA LEU A 59 -0.53 -2.91 -4.06
C LEU A 59 0.77 -3.06 -3.27
N TRP A 60 1.36 -4.26 -3.26
CA TRP A 60 2.65 -4.49 -2.63
C TRP A 60 3.75 -3.62 -3.25
N LEU A 61 3.80 -3.54 -4.58
CA LEU A 61 4.83 -2.76 -5.27
C LEU A 61 4.65 -1.26 -4.98
N LEU A 62 3.44 -0.72 -5.12
CA LEU A 62 3.12 0.68 -4.82
C LEU A 62 3.50 1.06 -3.39
N ALA A 63 3.25 0.18 -2.42
CA ALA A 63 3.66 0.41 -1.05
C ALA A 63 5.18 0.33 -0.87
N LYS A 64 5.83 -0.62 -1.55
CA LYS A 64 7.29 -0.78 -1.51
C LYS A 64 8.02 0.42 -2.12
N THR A 65 7.45 1.02 -3.15
CA THR A 65 7.99 2.21 -3.84
C THR A 65 7.51 3.52 -3.23
N GLY A 66 6.79 3.49 -2.10
CA GLY A 66 6.40 4.68 -1.35
C GLY A 66 5.25 5.50 -1.96
N HIS A 67 4.51 4.98 -2.92
CA HIS A 67 3.37 5.68 -3.51
C HIS A 67 2.11 5.61 -2.63
N VAL A 68 1.99 4.55 -1.82
CA VAL A 68 0.86 4.33 -0.91
C VAL A 68 1.37 3.79 0.42
N SER A 69 0.55 3.90 1.45
CA SER A 69 0.86 3.31 2.75
C SER A 69 0.20 1.95 2.92
N LYS A 70 0.77 1.13 3.79
CA LYS A 70 0.15 -0.11 4.27
C LYS A 70 0.27 -0.23 5.78
N MET A 71 -0.66 -0.94 6.40
CA MET A 71 -0.64 -1.22 7.83
C MET A 71 -1.19 -2.62 8.10
N ARG A 72 -0.68 -3.29 9.15
CA ARG A 72 -1.32 -4.50 9.68
C ARG A 72 -2.29 -4.12 10.79
N VAL A 73 -3.53 -4.55 10.66
CA VAL A 73 -4.61 -4.24 11.60
C VAL A 73 -5.42 -5.49 11.93
N ARG A 74 -6.03 -5.51 13.10
CA ARG A 74 -6.92 -6.60 13.50
C ARG A 74 -8.36 -6.18 13.20
N VAL A 75 -8.99 -6.84 12.24
CA VAL A 75 -10.40 -6.64 11.87
C VAL A 75 -11.14 -7.91 12.24
N ASN A 76 -12.17 -7.82 13.08
CA ASN A 76 -12.97 -8.97 13.55
C ASN A 76 -12.10 -10.11 14.11
N GLY A 77 -11.07 -9.77 14.89
CA GLY A 77 -10.13 -10.75 15.49
C GLY A 77 -9.04 -11.27 14.54
N ARG A 78 -9.17 -11.06 13.23
CA ARG A 78 -8.21 -11.49 12.22
C ARG A 78 -7.19 -10.39 11.91
N LEU A 79 -5.91 -10.74 11.95
CA LEU A 79 -4.83 -9.84 11.55
C LEU A 79 -4.73 -9.80 10.02
N THR A 80 -5.02 -8.65 9.43
CA THR A 80 -4.99 -8.42 7.98
C THR A 80 -4.04 -7.26 7.64
N THR A 81 -3.59 -7.19 6.38
CA THR A 81 -2.85 -6.04 5.87
C THR A 81 -3.83 -5.17 5.09
N VAL A 82 -3.83 -3.87 5.33
CA VAL A 82 -4.61 -2.90 4.56
C VAL A 82 -3.70 -1.95 3.80
N TYR A 83 -4.16 -1.48 2.65
CA TYR A 83 -3.50 -0.52 1.78
C TYR A 83 -4.41 0.70 1.57
N GLY A 84 -3.83 1.88 1.43
CA GLY A 84 -4.58 3.10 1.15
C GLY A 84 -3.65 4.27 0.90
N ALA A 85 -4.23 5.44 0.58
CA ALA A 85 -3.48 6.68 0.57
C ALA A 85 -2.74 6.89 1.91
N HIS A 86 -1.65 7.68 1.88
CA HIS A 86 -0.89 7.96 3.10
C HIS A 86 -1.79 8.56 4.20
N GLU A 87 -2.69 9.46 3.81
CA GLU A 87 -3.68 10.09 4.68
C GLU A 87 -4.68 9.09 5.27
N ALA A 88 -5.22 8.17 4.46
CA ALA A 88 -6.12 7.12 4.92
C ALA A 88 -5.49 6.26 6.02
N ILE A 89 -4.24 5.85 5.81
CA ILE A 89 -3.51 5.01 6.78
C ILE A 89 -3.14 5.82 8.04
N ALA A 90 -2.80 7.11 7.91
CA ALA A 90 -2.55 7.98 9.05
C ALA A 90 -3.82 8.18 9.88
N ALA A 91 -4.97 8.45 9.24
CA ALA A 91 -6.26 8.55 9.90
C ALA A 91 -6.64 7.24 10.60
N LEU A 92 -6.35 6.10 9.99
CA LEU A 92 -6.58 4.78 10.59
C LEU A 92 -5.70 4.55 11.83
N LYS A 93 -4.41 4.91 11.79
CA LYS A 93 -3.51 4.83 12.95
C LYS A 93 -4.06 5.66 14.12
N LEU A 94 -4.48 6.89 13.86
CA LEU A 94 -5.08 7.77 14.87
C LEU A 94 -6.33 7.15 15.49
N LYS A 95 -7.26 6.65 14.66
CA LYS A 95 -8.46 5.95 15.15
C LYS A 95 -8.16 4.71 15.99
N MET A 96 -7.05 4.02 15.70
CA MET A 96 -6.61 2.85 16.45
C MET A 96 -5.75 3.18 17.68
N GLY A 97 -5.45 4.46 17.93
CA GLY A 97 -4.56 4.88 19.02
C GLY A 97 -3.13 4.37 18.86
N ILE A 98 -2.67 4.13 17.62
CA ILE A 98 -1.31 3.68 17.34
C ILE A 98 -0.43 4.93 17.18
N PRO A 99 0.54 5.18 18.09
CA PRO A 99 1.44 6.32 17.97
C PRO A 99 2.31 6.19 16.72
N ASP A 100 2.59 7.31 16.07
CA ASP A 100 3.40 7.28 14.85
C ASP A 100 4.84 6.89 15.22
N GLN A 101 5.34 5.79 14.66
CA GLN A 101 6.65 5.25 15.03
C GLN A 101 7.80 6.21 14.71
N ASN A 102 7.56 7.19 13.82
CA ASN A 102 8.50 8.26 13.53
C ASN A 102 8.69 9.24 14.72
N GLU A 103 7.65 9.52 15.52
CA GLU A 103 7.78 10.33 16.74
C GLU A 103 8.55 9.57 17.84
N MET A 104 8.34 8.25 17.95
CA MET A 104 9.06 7.41 18.93
C MET A 104 10.57 7.31 18.64
N ASN A 105 10.98 7.30 17.36
CA ASN A 105 12.39 7.26 16.98
C ASN A 105 13.09 8.63 17.14
N GLN A 106 12.37 9.74 16.95
CA GLN A 106 12.91 11.08 17.22
C GLN A 106 13.10 11.34 18.72
N ASN A 107 12.17 10.91 19.58
CA ASN A 107 12.35 11.04 21.02
C ASN A 107 13.50 10.15 21.57
N ARG A 108 13.73 8.97 20.99
CA ARG A 108 14.87 8.13 21.40
C ARG A 108 16.24 8.71 21.03
N THR A 109 16.31 9.53 19.98
CA THR A 109 17.55 10.20 19.57
C THR A 109 17.76 11.53 20.29
N ALA A 110 16.71 12.19 20.76
CA ALA A 110 16.79 13.44 21.52
C ALA A 110 17.21 13.28 22.99
N PHE A 111 17.01 12.09 23.60
CA PHE A 111 17.42 11.78 24.98
C PHE A 111 18.69 10.92 25.09
N GLY A 112 19.42 10.77 23.98
CA GLY A 112 20.62 9.95 23.86
C GLY A 112 21.82 10.71 23.31
N ALA A 113 22.12 11.88 23.89
CA ALA A 113 23.38 12.60 23.73
C ALA A 113 23.73 13.30 25.04
#